data_AF-A0A2J8Y6K3-F1
#
_entry.id   AF-A0A2J8Y6K3-F1
#
_cell.length_a   1.000
_cell.length_b   1.000
_cell.length_c   1.000
_cell.angle_alpha   90.00
_cell.angle_beta   90.00
_cell.angle_gamma   90.00
#
_symmetry.space_group_name_H-M   'P 1'
#
loop_
_entity.id
_entity.type
_entity.pdbx_description
1 polymer ?
#
loop_
_entity_poly.entity_id
_entity_poly.type
_entity_poly.pdbx_seq_one_letter_code
_entity_poly.pdbx_strand_id
1 'polypeptide(L)'
;HLRPGARYTVRVAALNGVSGPAAAAGTTYAQVTVSTGPGAPWEEDEIRRDRVEPQSVSLSWREPIPAGAPGANDTEYEIRYYEKDTCADFC
;
A
#
# COMPACT_ATOMS: atom_id res chain seq x y z
N HIS A 1 -3.45 2.16 -12.79
CA HIS A 1 -2.55 1.51 -11.82
C HIS A 1 -3.17 0.18 -11.35
N LEU A 2 -2.36 -0.87 -11.15
CA LEU A 2 -2.84 -2.18 -10.69
C LEU A 2 -3.02 -2.19 -9.16
N ARG A 3 -4.03 -2.91 -8.65
CA ARG A 3 -4.22 -3.08 -7.20
C ARG A 3 -3.06 -3.90 -6.61
N PRO A 4 -2.50 -3.49 -5.46
CA PRO A 4 -1.51 -4.28 -4.75
C PRO A 4 -2.10 -5.58 -4.16
N GLY A 5 -1.23 -6.56 -3.85
CA GLY A 5 -1.63 -7.83 -3.25
C GLY A 5 -2.59 -8.67 -4.09
N ALA A 6 -2.70 -8.40 -5.39
CA ALA A 6 -3.68 -9.01 -6.28
C ALA A 6 -3.00 -9.82 -7.39
N ARG A 7 -3.67 -10.88 -7.82
CA ARG A 7 -3.20 -11.76 -8.90
C ARG A 7 -3.81 -11.33 -10.23
N TYR A 8 -2.96 -11.14 -11.23
CA TYR A 8 -3.35 -10.77 -12.58
C TYR A 8 -2.86 -11.80 -13.58
N THR A 9 -3.70 -12.09 -14.58
CA THR A 9 -3.29 -12.83 -15.77
C THR A 9 -3.09 -11.83 -16.90
N VAL A 10 -1.86 -11.73 -17.39
CA VAL A 10 -1.50 -10.88 -18.52
C VAL A 10 -1.42 -11.74 -19.77
N ARG A 11 -2.13 -11.34 -20.83
CA ARG A 11 -2.06 -11.98 -22.15
C ARG A 11 -1.36 -11.05 -23.13
N VAL A 12 -0.41 -11.59 -23.87
CA VAL A 12 0.36 -10.86 -24.89
C VAL A 12 0.15 -11.54 -26.22
N ALA A 13 -0.37 -10.80 -27.20
CA ALA A 13 -0.56 -11.24 -28.57
C ALA A 13 0.27 -10.36 -29.51
N ALA A 14 0.90 -10.99 -30.51
CA ALA A 14 1.58 -10.26 -31.57
C ALA A 14 0.58 -9.90 -32.67
N LEU A 15 0.56 -8.63 -33.08
CA LEU A 15 -0.28 -8.11 -34.16
C LEU A 15 0.64 -7.52 -35.24
N ASN A 16 0.25 -7.67 -36.51
CA ASN A 16 0.89 -7.05 -37.67
C ASN A 16 0.01 -5.93 -38.25
N GLY A 17 0.55 -5.17 -39.21
CA GLY A 17 -0.13 -3.99 -39.80
C GLY A 17 -1.43 -4.27 -40.56
N VAL A 18 -1.83 -5.54 -40.70
CA VAL A 18 -3.09 -5.97 -41.33
C VAL A 18 -4.10 -6.47 -40.29
N SER A 19 -3.65 -6.83 -39.09
CA SER A 19 -4.51 -7.22 -37.98
C SER A 19 -5.06 -6.00 -37.24
N GLY A 20 -6.36 -5.72 -37.41
CA GLY A 20 -7.08 -4.76 -36.58
C GLY A 20 -7.29 -5.27 -35.14
N PRO A 21 -7.84 -4.44 -34.23
CA PRO A 21 -8.01 -4.78 -32.81
C PRO A 21 -8.79 -6.09 -32.57
N ALA A 22 -9.74 -6.42 -33.44
CA ALA A 22 -10.54 -7.63 -33.38
C ALA A 22 -9.71 -8.92 -33.62
N ALA A 23 -8.60 -8.83 -34.35
CA ALA A 23 -7.73 -9.97 -34.59
C ALA A 23 -7.04 -10.45 -33.30
N ALA A 24 -6.82 -9.57 -32.32
CA ALA A 24 -6.22 -9.93 -31.04
C ALA A 24 -7.04 -10.95 -30.23
N ALA A 25 -8.36 -10.96 -30.40
CA ALA A 25 -9.25 -11.86 -29.67
C ALA A 25 -9.18 -13.33 -30.14
N GLY A 26 -8.68 -13.57 -31.37
CA GLY A 26 -8.54 -14.91 -31.96
C GLY A 26 -7.08 -15.36 -32.18
N THR A 27 -6.10 -14.51 -31.89
CA THR A 27 -4.67 -14.78 -32.09
C THR A 27 -4.09 -15.58 -30.92
N THR A 28 -3.13 -16.46 -31.24
CA THR A 28 -2.31 -17.16 -30.23
C THR A 28 -1.62 -16.15 -29.32
N TYR A 29 -1.84 -16.30 -28.01
CA TYR A 29 -1.25 -15.43 -27.00
C TYR A 29 -0.34 -16.24 -26.08
N ALA A 30 0.72 -15.58 -25.59
CA ALA A 30 1.40 -16.03 -24.38
C ALA A 30 0.62 -15.49 -23.18
N GLN A 31 0.49 -16.29 -22.12
CA GLN A 31 -0.08 -15.81 -20.85
C GLN A 31 0.88 -16.06 -19.70
N VAL A 32 0.88 -15.11 -18.77
CA VAL A 32 1.59 -15.23 -17.50
C VAL A 32 0.68 -14.79 -16.38
N THR A 33 0.73 -15.53 -15.28
CA THR A 33 0.06 -15.17 -14.04
C THR A 33 1.10 -14.57 -13.10
N VAL A 34 0.85 -13.34 -12.68
CA VAL A 34 1.75 -12.58 -11.80
C VAL A 34 0.95 -12.04 -10.62
N SER A 35 1.58 -12.01 -9.44
CA SER A 35 1.04 -11.31 -8.28
C SER A 35 1.71 -9.95 -8.17
N THR A 36 0.94 -8.89 -7.99
CA THR A 36 1.52 -7.59 -7.60
C THR A 36 2.11 -7.70 -6.21
N GLY A 37 3.14 -6.89 -5.94
CA GLY A 37 3.71 -6.77 -4.59
C GLY A 37 2.63 -6.38 -3.57
N PRO A 38 2.89 -6.59 -2.26
CA PRO A 38 1.99 -6.11 -1.22
C PRO A 38 1.73 -4.62 -1.39
N GLY A 39 0.52 -4.18 -1.02
CA GLY A 39 0.24 -2.74 -0.93
C GLY A 39 1.10 -2.07 0.12
N ALA A 40 1.02 -0.75 0.21
CA ALA A 40 1.40 -0.08 1.44
C ALA A 40 0.78 -0.90 2.59
N PRO A 41 1.59 -1.48 3.50
CA PRO A 41 1.08 -2.42 4.50
C PRO A 41 0.10 -1.76 5.47
N TRP A 42 0.09 -0.44 5.48
CA TRP A 42 -0.77 0.44 6.24
C TRP A 42 -1.49 1.37 5.25
N GLU A 43 -2.81 1.48 5.32
CA GLU A 43 -3.40 2.80 5.07
C GLU A 43 -2.90 3.69 6.19
N GLU A 44 -2.56 4.94 5.88
CA GLU A 44 -2.05 5.91 6.86
C GLU A 44 -3.14 6.21 7.88
N ASP A 45 -3.28 5.33 8.87
CA ASP A 45 -4.29 5.46 9.91
C ASP A 45 -3.78 6.46 10.96
N GLU A 46 -4.69 7.34 11.37
CA GLU A 46 -4.39 8.52 12.15
C GLU A 46 -3.85 8.17 13.55
N ILE A 47 -2.61 8.59 13.86
CA ILE A 47 -2.07 8.57 15.23
C ILE A 47 -2.89 9.56 16.06
N ARG A 48 -3.52 9.07 17.14
CA ARG A 48 -4.33 9.89 18.05
C ARG A 48 -3.51 10.29 19.27
N ARG A 49 -3.69 11.54 19.69
CA ARG A 49 -3.15 12.06 20.95
C ARG A 49 -4.24 11.96 22.02
N ASP A 50 -4.15 10.96 22.88
CA ASP A 50 -5.20 10.67 23.85
C ASP A 50 -5.10 11.58 25.09
N ARG A 51 -3.87 11.85 25.55
CA ARG A 51 -3.61 12.69 26.73
C ARG A 51 -2.28 13.42 26.59
N VAL A 52 -2.26 14.68 27.01
CA VAL A 52 -1.06 15.51 27.09
C VAL A 52 -0.90 15.99 28.52
N GLU A 53 0.27 15.74 29.09
CA GLU A 53 0.69 16.19 30.40
C GLU A 53 1.95 17.05 30.27
N PRO A 54 2.38 17.77 31.32
CA PRO A 54 3.57 18.62 31.24
C PRO A 54 4.85 17.90 30.79
N GLN A 55 4.95 16.58 31.00
CA GLN A 55 6.16 15.80 30.68
C GLN A 55 5.85 14.45 30.01
N SER A 56 4.60 14.19 29.62
CA SER A 56 4.21 12.92 29.02
C SER A 56 3.13 13.11 27.97
N VAL A 57 3.10 12.21 26.99
CA VAL A 57 2.03 12.14 25.98
C VAL A 57 1.61 10.68 25.86
N SER A 58 0.31 10.42 25.94
CA SER A 58 -0.28 9.13 25.62
C SER A 58 -0.78 9.14 24.18
N LEU A 59 -0.38 8.14 23.40
CA LEU A 59 -0.74 7.99 21.99
C LEU A 59 -1.44 6.65 21.78
N SER A 60 -2.41 6.63 20.87
CA SER A 60 -2.99 5.39 20.36
C SER A 60 -3.06 5.41 18.83
N TRP A 61 -2.97 4.23 18.24
CA TRP A 61 -3.12 4.01 16.81
C TRP A 61 -3.92 2.72 16.59
N ARG A 62 -4.47 2.55 15.40
CA ARG A 62 -5.10 1.28 15.02
C ARG A 62 -4.04 0.30 14.56
N GLU A 63 -4.24 -0.97 14.89
CA GLU A 63 -3.40 -2.05 14.34
C GLU A 63 -3.50 -2.02 12.80
N PRO A 64 -2.37 -1.96 12.08
CA PRO A 64 -2.40 -1.95 10.63
C PRO A 64 -2.96 -3.28 10.14
N ILE A 65 -4.04 -3.26 9.37
CA ILE A 65 -4.60 -4.47 8.78
C ILE A 65 -3.66 -4.92 7.65
N PRO A 66 -2.96 -6.06 7.78
CA PRO A 66 -2.06 -6.51 6.73
C PRO A 66 -2.91 -6.81 5.49
N ALA A 67 -2.68 -6.09 4.40
CA ALA A 67 -3.30 -6.38 3.12
C ALA A 67 -2.82 -7.75 2.61
N GLY A 68 -3.51 -8.82 3.02
CA GLY A 68 -3.40 -10.15 2.43
C GLY A 68 -2.51 -11.19 3.13
N ALA A 69 -2.12 -11.02 4.39
CA ALA A 69 -1.32 -12.04 5.11
C ALA A 69 -2.06 -12.59 6.35
N PRO A 70 -2.45 -13.88 6.38
CA PRO A 70 -2.88 -14.53 7.61
C PRO A 70 -1.63 -14.90 8.45
N GLY A 71 -1.48 -14.31 9.64
CA GLY A 71 -0.46 -14.75 10.62
C GLY A 71 0.48 -13.69 11.20
N ALA A 72 0.19 -12.39 11.09
CA ALA A 72 0.98 -11.35 11.74
C ALA A 72 0.65 -11.24 13.24
N ASN A 73 0.97 -12.27 14.02
CA ASN A 73 0.63 -12.36 15.46
C ASN A 73 1.72 -11.82 16.40
N ASP A 74 2.72 -11.14 15.85
CA ASP A 74 3.84 -10.55 16.60
C ASP A 74 4.10 -9.15 16.02
N THR A 75 3.28 -8.19 16.45
CA THR A 75 3.34 -6.80 15.95
C THR A 75 4.20 -5.98 16.90
N GLU A 76 5.39 -5.60 16.45
CA GLU A 76 6.25 -4.63 17.12
C GLU A 76 6.05 -3.24 16.50
N TYR A 77 6.02 -2.20 17.34
CA TYR A 77 5.86 -0.81 16.90
C TYR A 77 7.08 0.02 17.32
N GLU A 78 7.66 0.74 16.37
CA GLU A 78 8.72 1.71 16.61
C GLU A 78 8.12 3.13 16.64
N ILE A 79 8.34 3.87 17.73
CA ILE A 79 7.90 5.26 17.86
C ILE A 79 9.11 6.17 17.70
N ARG A 80 9.04 7.10 16.74
CA ARG A 80 10.03 8.16 16.58
C ARG A 80 9.38 9.52 16.83
N TYR A 81 9.97 10.29 17.72
CA TYR A 81 9.52 11.64 18.05
C TYR A 81 10.67 12.63 17.94
N TYR A 82 10.33 13.89 17.73
CA TYR A 82 11.25 15.01 17.77
C TYR A 82 10.53 16.21 18.37
N GLU A 83 11.29 17.11 19.01
CA GLU A 83 10.74 18.39 19.42
C GLU A 83 10.48 19.22 18.16
N LYS A 84 9.26 19.74 18.03
CA LYS A 84 9.00 20.73 16.98
C LYS A 84 9.74 21.99 17.36
N ASP A 85 10.59 22.51 16.47
CA ASP A 85 11.24 23.80 16.66
C ASP A 85 10.19 24.82 17.11
N THR A 86 10.44 25.50 18.24
CA THR A 86 9.55 26.54 18.74
C THR A 86 9.35 27.53 17.60
N CYS A 87 8.09 27.78 17.23
CA CYS A 87 7.78 28.91 16.36
C CYS A 87 8.17 30.17 17.13
N ALA A 88 9.41 30.61 16.97
CA ALA A 88 9.84 31.90 17.45
C ALA A 88 9.23 32.94 16.50
N ASP A 89 8.25 33.65 17.05
CA ASP A 89 7.50 34.76 16.49
C ASP A 89 6.42 34.44 15.43
N PHE A 90 5.19 34.82 15.80
CA PHE A 90 3.94 34.86 15.03
C PHE A 90 3.13 33.56 14.88
N CYS A 91 2.62 33.08 16.01
CA CYS A 91 1.25 32.56 16.11
C CYS A 91 0.45 33.47 17.06
#